data_AF-A0A5E8VG28-F1
#
_entry.id   AF-A0A5E8VG28-F1
#
_cell.length_a   1.000
_cell.length_b   1.000
_cell.length_c   1.000
_cell.angle_alpha   90.00
_cell.angle_beta   90.00
_cell.angle_gamma   90.00
#
_symmetry.space_group_name_H-M   'P 1'
#
loop_
_entity.id
_entity.type
_entity.pdbx_description
1 polymer ?
#
loop_
_entity_poly.entity_id
_entity_poly.type
_entity_poly.pdbx_seq_one_letter_code
_entity_poly.pdbx_strand_id
1 'polypeptide(L)' 'MMAHQIAAKAAGGRVSIVGYRNPADGSETYGAAYTPIGSRSAPDWLSPQRFADRAHAEAAAAVLAAFLGVEVRQ' A
#
# COMPACT_ATOMS: atom_id res chain seq x y z
N MET A 1 8.66 17.34 0.74
CA MET A 1 8.26 16.03 0.20
C MET A 1 9.26 14.92 0.55
N MET A 2 10.58 15.12 0.36
CA MET A 2 11.62 14.13 0.74
C MET A 2 11.67 13.75 2.24
N ALA A 3 11.40 14.69 3.16
CA ALA A 3 11.49 14.41 4.60
C ALA A 3 10.50 13.34 5.08
N HIS A 4 9.29 13.27 4.50
CA HIS A 4 8.32 12.22 4.82
C HIS A 4 8.76 10.85 4.28
N GLN A 5 9.44 10.79 3.13
CA GLN A 5 9.97 9.55 2.56
C GLN A 5 11.10 8.95 3.40
N ILE A 6 11.99 9.80 3.93
CA ILE A 6 13.09 9.36 4.82
C ILE A 6 12.51 8.88 6.17
N ALA A 7 11.52 9.59 6.71
CA ALA A 7 10.85 9.18 7.96
C ALA A 7 10.15 7.82 7.84
N ALA A 8 9.48 7.54 6.72
CA ALA A 8 8.84 6.25 6.48
C ALA A 8 9.83 5.09 6.43
N LYS A 9 10.99 5.27 5.78
CA LYS A 9 12.07 4.26 5.72
C LYS A 9 12.69 3.98 7.10
N ALA A 10 12.84 5.02 7.94
CA ALA A 10 13.42 4.89 9.28
C ALA A 10 12.44 4.32 10.31
N ALA A 11 11.13 4.58 10.17
CA ALA A 11 10.11 4.06 11.07
C ALA A 11 9.86 2.56 10.90
N GLY A 12 10.07 2.01 9.70
CA GLY A 12 9.62 0.66 9.37
C GLY A 12 8.09 0.56 9.32
N GLY A 13 7.55 -0.63 9.08
CA GLY A 13 6.12 -0.83 8.91
C GLY A 13 5.81 -2.00 7.99
N ARG A 14 4.68 -1.91 7.28
CA ARG A 14 4.26 -2.91 6.29
C ARG A 14 3.60 -2.26 5.09
N VAL A 15 3.79 -2.86 3.93
CA VAL A 15 2.99 -2.58 2.74
C VAL A 15 1.93 -3.66 2.62
N SER A 16 0.70 -3.29 2.26
CA SER A 16 -0.40 -4.25 2.03
C SER A 16 -1.15 -3.94 0.74
N ILE A 17 -1.95 -4.90 0.30
CA ILE A 17 -2.86 -4.73 -0.84
C ILE A 17 -4.27 -4.48 -0.30
N VAL A 18 -4.92 -3.48 -0.85
CA VAL A 18 -6.29 -3.08 -0.50
C VAL A 18 -7.19 -3.26 -1.71
N GLY A 19 -8.32 -3.92 -1.50
CA GLY A 19 -9.38 -4.07 -2.49
C GLY A 19 -10.43 -2.98 -2.33
N TYR A 20 -10.90 -2.45 -3.46
CA TYR A 20 -11.96 -1.46 -3.56
C TYR A 20 -13.07 -2.06 -4.39
N ARG A 21 -14.24 -2.23 -3.79
CA ARG A 21 -15.43 -2.68 -4.49
C ARG A 21 -16.34 -1.49 -4.76
N ASN A 22 -16.68 -1.27 -6.03
CA ASN A 22 -17.67 -0.27 -6.41
C ASN A 22 -19.07 -0.77 -6.00
N PRO A 23 -19.82 -0.03 -5.17
CA PRO A 23 -21.14 -0.47 -4.74
C PRO A 23 -22.20 -0.42 -5.85
N ALA A 24 -21.97 0.32 -6.94
CA ALA A 24 -22.93 0.48 -8.02
C ALA A 24 -22.98 -0.73 -8.98
N ASP A 25 -21.82 -1.31 -9.30
CA ASP A 25 -21.68 -2.37 -10.30
C ASP A 25 -20.94 -3.61 -9.79
N GLY A 26 -20.43 -3.57 -8.54
CA GLY A 26 -19.69 -4.68 -7.94
C GLY A 26 -18.27 -4.85 -8.48
N SER A 27 -17.80 -4.00 -9.39
CA SER A 27 -16.44 -4.06 -9.92
C SER A 27 -15.40 -3.92 -8.80
N GLU A 28 -14.32 -4.69 -8.92
CA GLU A 28 -13.21 -4.66 -7.97
C GLU A 28 -11.97 -4.04 -8.60
N THR A 29 -11.28 -3.22 -7.82
CA THR A 29 -9.95 -2.72 -8.14
C THR A 29 -9.05 -2.86 -6.92
N TYR A 30 -7.74 -2.87 -7.15
CA TYR A 30 -6.73 -3.11 -6.12
C TYR A 30 -5.73 -1.96 -6.08
N GLY A 31 -5.12 -1.74 -4.92
CA GLY A 31 -4.06 -0.76 -4.74
C GLY A 31 -3.11 -1.14 -3.62
N ALA A 32 -1.93 -0.52 -3.61
CA ALA A 32 -0.98 -0.65 -2.51
C ALA A 32 -1.29 0.35 -1.39
N ALA A 33 -1.00 -0.04 -0.15
CA ALA A 33 -1.17 0.77 1.03
C ALA A 33 0.07 0.63 1.93
N TYR A 34 0.38 1.66 2.71
CA TYR A 34 1.48 1.63 3.69
C TYR A 34 0.94 1.91 5.09
N THR A 35 1.36 1.07 6.04
CA THR A 35 1.09 1.24 7.47
C THR A 35 2.43 1.34 8.21
N PRO A 36 2.77 2.49 8.82
CA PRO A 36 3.98 2.60 9.61
C PRO A 36 3.90 1.75 10.88
N ILE A 37 5.06 1.39 11.43
CA ILE A 37 5.12 0.65 12.69
C ILE A 37 4.41 1.43 13.80
N GLY A 38 3.67 0.72 14.67
CA GLY A 38 2.92 1.33 15.78
C GLY A 38 1.53 1.85 15.40
N SER A 39 1.18 1.98 14.12
CA SER A 39 -0.20 2.23 13.70
C SER A 39 -1.03 0.95 13.85
N ARG A 40 -2.17 1.04 14.56
CA ARG A 40 -3.02 -0.13 14.91
C ARG A 40 -4.29 -0.25 14.07
N SER A 41 -4.67 0.80 13.33
CA SER A 41 -6.08 0.98 12.96
C SER A 41 -6.32 1.01 11.45
N ALA A 42 -5.45 1.66 10.68
CA ALA A 42 -5.61 1.83 9.24
C ALA A 42 -4.26 2.13 8.58
N PRO A 43 -4.11 1.86 7.28
CA PRO A 43 -2.97 2.37 6.53
C PRO A 43 -2.99 3.91 6.49
N ASP A 44 -1.87 4.51 6.88
CA ASP A 44 -1.71 5.97 6.89
C ASP A 44 -1.55 6.54 5.48
N TRP A 45 -1.19 5.69 4.52
CA TRP A 45 -1.11 6.07 3.11
C TRP A 45 -1.73 5.02 2.20
N LEU A 46 -2.49 5.50 1.22
CA LEU A 46 -3.11 4.71 0.17
C LEU A 46 -2.60 5.19 -1.18
N SER A 47 -2.27 4.24 -2.05
CA SER A 47 -1.91 4.57 -3.44
C SER A 47 -3.10 5.24 -4.14
N PRO A 48 -2.87 6.33 -4.90
CA PRO A 48 -3.89 6.89 -5.79
C PRO A 48 -4.12 6.03 -7.03
N GLN A 49 -3.14 5.20 -7.43
CA GLN A 49 -3.29 4.30 -8.56
C GLN A 49 -4.17 3.10 -8.17
N ARG A 50 -5.12 2.79 -9.05
CA ARG A 50 -5.99 1.61 -8.97
C ARG A 50 -5.67 0.66 -10.12
N PHE A 51 -5.68 -0.63 -9.84
CA PHE A 51 -5.44 -1.69 -10.80
C PHE A 51 -6.67 -2.59 -10.89
N ALA A 52 -7.11 -2.93 -12.11
CA ALA A 52 -8.17 -3.93 -12.29
C ALA A 52 -7.66 -5.35 -11.98
N ASP A 53 -6.37 -5.61 -12.22
CA ASP A 53 -5.71 -6.88 -11.92
C ASP A 53 -4.97 -6.81 -10.58
N ARG A 54 -5.22 -7.79 -9.71
CA ARG A 54 -4.54 -7.95 -8.43
C ARG A 54 -3.03 -8.16 -8.60
N ALA A 55 -2.59 -8.85 -9.64
CA ALA A 55 -1.17 -9.10 -9.89
C ALA A 55 -0.38 -7.79 -10.10
N HIS A 56 -1.00 -6.80 -10.74
CA HIS A 56 -0.38 -5.47 -10.89
C HIS A 56 -0.27 -4.72 -9.56
N ALA A 57 -1.28 -4.85 -8.68
CA ALA A 57 -1.20 -4.29 -7.34
C ALA A 57 -0.15 -5.00 -6.47
N GLU A 58 0.03 -6.32 -6.63
CA GLU A 58 1.10 -7.10 -6.00
C GLU A 58 2.48 -6.61 -6.43
N ALA A 59 2.68 -6.41 -7.74
CA ALA A 59 3.94 -5.86 -8.26
C ALA A 59 4.21 -4.45 -7.72
N ALA A 60 3.20 -3.58 -7.69
CA ALA A 60 3.34 -2.24 -7.12
C ALA A 60 3.66 -2.26 -5.62
N ALA A 61 3.01 -3.15 -4.86
CA ALA A 61 3.28 -3.35 -3.43
C ALA A 61 4.71 -3.86 -3.18
N ALA A 62 5.19 -4.81 -3.98
CA ALA A 62 6.55 -5.31 -3.90
C ALA A 62 7.60 -4.22 -4.19
N VAL A 63 7.38 -3.39 -5.20
CA VAL A 63 8.26 -2.26 -5.53
C VAL A 63 8.27 -1.23 -4.39
N LEU A 64 7.11 -0.88 -3.83
CA LEU A 64 7.03 0.04 -2.71
C LEU A 64 7.72 -0.52 -1.45
N ALA A 65 7.51 -1.79 -1.16
CA ALA A 65 8.14 -2.49 -0.04
C ALA A 65 9.66 -2.52 -0.19
N ALA A 66 10.17 -2.84 -1.38
CA ALA A 66 11.60 -2.80 -1.68
C ALA A 66 12.19 -1.39 -1.54
N PHE A 67 11.48 -0.36 -2.03
CA PHE A 67 11.90 1.03 -1.89
C PHE A 67 11.99 1.48 -0.42
N LEU A 68 11.01 1.09 0.39
CA LEU A 68 10.92 1.42 1.81
C LEU A 68 11.78 0.51 2.70
N GLY A 69 12.25 -0.63 2.21
CA GLY A 69 12.97 -1.64 3.00
C GLY A 69 12.09 -2.34 4.04
N VAL A 70 10.81 -2.56 3.72
CA VAL A 70 9.81 -3.21 4.61
C VAL A 70 9.21 -4.45 3.96
N GLU A 71 8.49 -5.27 4.73
CA GLU A 71 7.80 -6.45 4.21
C GLU A 71 6.44 -6.12 3.57
N VAL A 72 6.03 -6.95 2.61
CA VAL A 72 4.65 -7.00 2.11
C VAL A 72 3.84 -7.94 3.00
N ARG A 73 2.71 -7.48 3.54
CA ARG A 73 1.71 -8.32 4.21
C ARG A 73 0.45 -8.40 3.35
N GLN A 74 0.07 -9.63 2.99
CA GLN A 74 -1.15 -9.92 2.23
C GLN A 74 -2.40 -9.82 3.11
#